data_AF-A0A2V3PJY9-F1
#
_entry.id   AF-A0A2V3PJY9-F1
#
_cell.length_a   1.000
_cell.length_b   1.000
_cell.length_c   1.000
_cell.angle_alpha   90.00
_cell.angle_beta   90.00
_cell.angle_gamma   90.00
#
_symmetry.space_group_name_H-M   'P 1'
#
loop_
_entity.id
_entity.type
_entity.pdbx_description
1 polymer ?
#
loop_
_entity_poly.entity_id
_entity_poly.type
_entity_poly.pdbx_seq_one_letter_code
_entity_poly.pdbx_strand_id
1 'polypeptide(L)'
;MRNIDKNQLLDLFSSSMGNSEYKFIEFAQINDIKNYSTIIEEFKTIQNQIYEYIYKITEPNIQLSATEIEEASIQYCTKTYTWINETGIKAINRWLIWMCWHEGILKQ
;
A
#
# COMPACT_ATOMS: atom_id res chain seq x y z
N MET A 1 -8.29 -20.06 -15.73
CA MET A 1 -7.54 -19.06 -14.91
C MET A 1 -8.14 -19.06 -13.52
N ARG A 2 -7.33 -19.14 -12.47
CA ARG A 2 -7.81 -18.83 -11.11
C ARG A 2 -8.14 -17.33 -11.08
N ASN A 3 -9.34 -16.96 -10.64
CA ASN A 3 -9.64 -15.56 -10.32
C ASN A 3 -8.90 -15.23 -9.02
N ILE A 4 -7.70 -14.67 -9.14
CA ILE A 4 -6.89 -14.24 -7.99
C ILE A 4 -7.36 -12.85 -7.59
N ASP A 5 -7.71 -12.67 -6.31
CA ASP A 5 -8.16 -11.39 -5.77
C ASP A 5 -7.00 -10.37 -5.77
N LYS A 6 -7.25 -9.18 -6.32
CA LYS A 6 -6.29 -8.07 -6.32
C LYS A 6 -5.85 -7.69 -4.90
N ASN A 7 -6.70 -7.84 -3.89
CA ASN A 7 -6.33 -7.54 -2.49
C ASN A 7 -5.33 -8.57 -1.95
N GLN A 8 -5.41 -9.85 -2.37
CA GLN A 8 -4.40 -10.86 -2.02
C GLN A 8 -3.07 -10.58 -2.72
N LEU A 9 -3.12 -10.16 -3.98
CA LEU A 9 -1.96 -9.72 -4.74
C LEU A 9 -1.28 -8.51 -4.09
N LEU A 10 -2.05 -7.55 -3.60
CA LEU A 10 -1.56 -6.37 -2.89
C LEU A 10 -0.93 -6.72 -1.54
N ASP A 11 -1.49 -7.71 -0.84
CA ASP A 11 -0.96 -8.26 0.42
C ASP A 11 0.40 -8.94 0.22
N LEU A 12 0.55 -9.74 -0.85
CA LEU A 12 1.83 -10.33 -1.27
C LEU A 12 2.88 -9.27 -1.63
N PHE A 13 2.44 -8.17 -2.24
CA PHE A 13 3.31 -7.09 -2.69
C PHE A 13 3.81 -6.20 -1.54
N SER A 14 2.93 -5.83 -0.59
CA SER A 14 3.21 -4.81 0.43
C SER A 14 3.84 -5.39 1.69
N SER A 15 5.04 -4.92 2.04
CA SER A 15 5.84 -5.42 3.17
C SER A 15 6.30 -4.28 4.09
N SER A 16 6.62 -4.62 5.35
CA SER A 16 7.01 -3.69 6.43
C SER A 16 8.41 -3.07 6.29
N MET A 17 9.11 -3.35 5.19
CA MET A 17 10.43 -2.80 4.85
C MET A 17 10.52 -2.46 3.36
N GLY A 18 9.42 -1.92 2.81
CA GLY A 18 9.27 -1.70 1.37
C GLY A 18 8.62 -2.88 0.64
N ASN A 19 8.31 -2.69 -0.64
CA ASN A 19 7.56 -3.65 -1.44
C ASN A 19 8.40 -4.89 -1.79
N SER A 20 7.77 -6.07 -1.74
CA SER A 20 8.36 -7.36 -2.10
C SER A 20 8.12 -7.70 -3.57
N GLU A 21 8.59 -6.85 -4.50
CA GLU A 21 8.35 -7.03 -5.94
C GLU A 21 8.80 -8.40 -6.45
N TYR A 22 9.96 -8.90 -5.99
CA TYR A 22 10.47 -10.21 -6.37
C TYR A 22 9.49 -11.35 -6.01
N LYS A 23 8.96 -11.36 -4.78
CA LYS A 23 7.99 -12.39 -4.34
C LYS A 23 6.70 -12.33 -5.14
N PHE A 24 6.27 -11.12 -5.48
CA PHE A 24 5.10 -10.91 -6.32
C PHE A 24 5.31 -11.45 -7.74
N ILE A 25 6.45 -11.15 -8.36
CA ILE A 25 6.80 -11.61 -9.71
C ILE A 25 6.90 -13.13 -9.75
N GLU A 26 7.57 -13.74 -8.77
CA GLU A 26 7.67 -15.20 -8.65
C GLU A 26 6.29 -15.86 -8.56
N PHE A 27 5.42 -15.34 -7.68
CA PHE A 27 4.04 -15.82 -7.55
C PHE A 27 3.25 -15.66 -8.86
N ALA A 28 3.39 -14.53 -9.54
CA ALA A 28 2.72 -14.26 -10.80
C ALA A 28 3.16 -15.22 -11.91
N GLN A 29 4.46 -15.51 -12.01
CA GLN A 29 5.01 -16.46 -12.99
C GLN A 29 4.50 -17.88 -12.75
N ILE A 30 4.49 -18.34 -11.49
CA ILE A 30 3.98 -19.67 -11.11
C ILE A 30 2.48 -19.83 -11.44
N ASN A 31 1.72 -18.73 -11.41
CA ASN A 31 0.26 -18.74 -11.62
C ASN A 31 -0.17 -18.26 -13.02
N ASP A 32 0.76 -18.10 -13.98
CA ASP A 32 0.50 -17.60 -15.35
C ASP A 32 -0.27 -16.25 -15.39
N ILE A 33 0.04 -15.36 -14.44
CA ILE A 33 -0.51 -13.99 -14.42
C ILE A 33 0.34 -13.14 -15.38
N LYS A 34 -0.15 -12.86 -16.59
CA LYS A 34 0.68 -12.23 -17.64
C LYS A 34 0.89 -10.72 -17.49
N ASN A 35 0.02 -10.04 -16.76
CA ASN A 35 -0.01 -8.57 -16.62
C ASN A 35 0.56 -8.07 -15.29
N TYR A 36 1.44 -8.86 -14.64
CA TYR A 36 1.96 -8.55 -13.31
C TYR A 36 2.69 -7.20 -13.23
N SER A 37 3.38 -6.77 -14.30
CA SER A 37 4.05 -5.47 -14.34
C SER A 37 3.08 -4.31 -14.22
N THR A 38 1.96 -4.35 -14.94
CA THR A 38 0.89 -3.34 -14.85
C THR A 38 0.26 -3.34 -13.46
N ILE A 39 0.08 -4.51 -12.83
CA ILE A 39 -0.47 -4.61 -11.48
C ILE A 39 0.49 -4.00 -10.45
N ILE A 40 1.79 -4.24 -10.57
CA ILE A 40 2.81 -3.63 -9.71
C ILE A 40 2.75 -2.10 -9.81
N GLU A 41 2.69 -1.55 -11.02
CA GLU A 41 2.63 -0.10 -11.22
C GLU A 41 1.33 0.51 -10.67
N GLU A 42 0.20 -0.21 -10.81
CA GLU A 42 -1.07 0.18 -10.17
C GLU A 42 -0.92 0.24 -8.64
N PHE A 43 -0.32 -0.77 -8.01
CA PHE A 43 -0.13 -0.81 -6.56
C PHE A 43 0.81 0.29 -6.06
N LYS A 44 1.94 0.53 -6.74
CA LYS A 44 2.85 1.64 -6.43
C LYS A 44 2.15 2.99 -6.53
N THR A 45 1.35 3.19 -7.59
CA THR A 45 0.61 4.42 -7.79
C THR A 45 -0.35 4.67 -6.62
N ILE A 46 -1.10 3.66 -6.21
CA ILE A 46 -2.04 3.75 -5.09
C ILE A 46 -1.31 4.10 -3.78
N GLN A 47 -0.25 3.36 -3.47
CA GLN A 47 0.59 3.59 -2.29
C GLN A 47 1.14 5.02 -2.25
N ASN A 48 1.71 5.50 -3.36
CA ASN A 48 2.27 6.84 -3.46
C ASN A 48 1.20 7.93 -3.31
N GLN A 49 0.02 7.76 -3.90
CA GLN A 49 -1.06 8.73 -3.75
C GLN A 49 -1.54 8.87 -2.30
N ILE A 50 -1.62 7.75 -1.57
CA ILE A 50 -2.01 7.77 -0.16
C ILE A 50 -0.90 8.40 0.68
N TYR A 51 0.37 8.06 0.39
CA TYR A 51 1.51 8.69 1.06
C TYR A 51 1.53 10.21 0.82
N GLU A 52 1.35 10.68 -0.41
CA GLU A 52 1.29 12.12 -0.72
C GLU A 52 0.13 12.83 0.00
N TYR A 53 -1.02 12.15 0.13
CA TYR A 53 -2.14 12.67 0.93
C TYR A 53 -1.74 12.83 2.40
N ILE A 54 -1.07 11.83 2.98
CA ILE A 54 -0.58 11.87 4.36
C ILE A 54 0.52 12.93 4.52
N TYR A 55 1.45 13.03 3.58
CA TYR A 55 2.52 14.02 3.60
C TYR A 55 1.95 15.45 3.67
N LYS A 56 0.94 15.76 2.86
CA LYS A 56 0.28 17.08 2.83
C LYS A 56 -0.41 17.43 4.13
N ILE A 57 -1.07 16.48 4.80
CA ILE A 57 -1.69 16.75 6.12
C ILE A 57 -0.65 16.97 7.22
N THR A 58 0.59 16.53 7.00
CA THR A 58 1.69 16.66 7.97
C THR A 58 2.59 17.88 7.76
N GLU A 59 2.35 18.68 6.72
CA GLU A 59 3.09 19.92 6.54
C GLU A 59 2.74 20.97 7.64
N PRO A 60 3.72 21.74 8.15
CA PRO A 60 5.13 21.68 7.79
C PRO A 60 5.92 20.56 8.47
N ASN A 61 5.54 20.09 9.67
CA ASN A 61 6.30 19.07 10.44
C ASN A 61 5.45 18.39 11.53
N ILE A 62 4.16 18.12 11.26
CA ILE A 62 3.29 17.41 12.20
C ILE A 62 3.63 15.92 12.16
N GLN A 63 3.87 15.32 13.33
CA GLN A 63 4.03 13.88 13.44
C GLN A 63 2.70 13.19 13.79
N LEU A 64 2.46 12.06 13.15
CA LEU A 64 1.27 11.23 13.36
C LEU A 64 1.65 9.94 14.08
N SER A 65 0.76 9.46 14.93
CA SER A 65 0.81 8.07 15.44
C SER A 65 0.50 7.07 14.32
N ALA A 66 0.84 5.80 14.56
CA ALA A 66 0.48 4.72 13.64
C ALA A 66 -1.03 4.65 13.38
N THR A 67 -1.85 4.81 14.43
CA THR A 67 -3.31 4.83 14.32
C THR A 67 -3.82 5.96 13.41
N GLU A 68 -3.28 7.17 13.55
CA GLU A 68 -3.67 8.32 12.71
C GLU A 68 -3.30 8.10 11.24
N ILE A 69 -2.15 7.47 10.96
CA ILE A 69 -1.73 7.07 9.61
C ILE A 69 -2.70 6.03 9.02
N GLU A 70 -3.05 5.00 9.81
CA GLU A 70 -3.99 3.97 9.39
C GLU A 70 -5.38 4.55 9.12
N GLU A 71 -5.87 5.46 9.96
CA GLU A 71 -7.15 6.16 9.76
C GLU A 71 -7.15 7.02 8.50
N ALA A 72 -6.08 7.77 8.25
CA ALA A 72 -5.94 8.58 7.03
C ALA A 72 -5.95 7.70 5.77
N SER A 73 -5.24 6.57 5.81
CA SER A 73 -5.22 5.57 4.74
C SER A 73 -6.60 4.94 4.50
N ILE A 74 -7.32 4.54 5.56
CA ILE A 74 -8.68 4.00 5.47
C ILE A 74 -9.62 5.03 4.81
N GLN A 75 -9.58 6.28 5.28
CA GLN A 75 -10.42 7.35 4.73
C GLN A 75 -10.13 7.61 3.25
N TYR A 76 -8.86 7.63 2.84
CA TYR A 76 -8.49 7.80 1.44
C TYR A 76 -8.96 6.61 0.59
N CYS A 77 -8.67 5.40 1.03
CA CYS A 77 -8.98 4.17 0.29
C CYS A 77 -10.48 4.03 0.06
N THR A 78 -11.28 4.13 1.12
CA THR A 78 -12.74 3.93 1.07
C THR A 78 -13.47 4.98 0.24
N LYS A 79 -12.91 6.19 0.10
CA LYS A 79 -13.46 7.24 -0.77
C LYS A 79 -13.04 7.11 -2.23
N THR A 80 -11.84 6.56 -2.49
CA THR A 80 -11.20 6.62 -3.81
C THR A 80 -11.30 5.32 -4.58
N TYR A 81 -11.24 4.17 -3.90
CA TYR A 81 -11.12 2.86 -4.53
C TYR A 81 -12.24 1.92 -4.10
N THR A 82 -13.10 1.55 -5.05
CA THR A 82 -14.26 0.67 -4.79
C THR A 82 -13.89 -0.80 -4.60
N TRP A 83 -12.70 -1.22 -5.04
CA TRP A 83 -12.25 -2.62 -5.01
C TRP A 83 -11.30 -2.95 -3.86
N ILE A 84 -10.73 -1.93 -3.21
CA ILE A 84 -9.81 -2.12 -2.07
C ILE A 84 -10.64 -2.41 -0.83
N ASN A 85 -10.47 -3.59 -0.26
CA ASN A 85 -11.15 -4.03 0.95
C ASN A 85 -10.20 -3.96 2.16
N GLU A 86 -10.65 -4.43 3.33
CA GLU A 86 -9.87 -4.42 4.56
C GLU A 86 -8.49 -5.10 4.42
N THR A 87 -8.39 -6.19 3.63
CA THR A 87 -7.12 -6.87 3.36
C THR A 87 -6.17 -5.96 2.58
N GLY A 88 -6.66 -5.31 1.52
CA GLY A 88 -5.86 -4.38 0.74
C GLY A 88 -5.41 -3.17 1.55
N ILE A 89 -6.27 -2.62 2.42
CA ILE A 89 -5.91 -1.51 3.31
C ILE A 89 -4.82 -1.94 4.29
N LYS A 90 -4.95 -3.10 4.94
CA LYS A 90 -3.91 -3.63 5.83
C LYS A 90 -2.58 -3.81 5.11
N ALA A 91 -2.61 -4.30 3.87
CA ALA A 91 -1.42 -4.43 3.04
C ALA A 91 -0.74 -3.08 2.80
N ILE A 92 -1.50 -2.08 2.32
CA ILE A 92 -1.02 -0.72 2.12
C ILE A 92 -0.45 -0.13 3.41
N ASN A 93 -1.13 -0.31 4.55
CA ASN A 93 -0.68 0.25 5.83
C ASN A 93 0.69 -0.30 6.26
N ARG A 94 1.01 -1.57 5.98
CA ARG A 94 2.36 -2.10 6.26
C ARG A 94 3.45 -1.31 5.54
N TRP A 95 3.21 -0.95 4.28
CA TRP A 95 4.14 -0.13 3.52
C TRP A 95 4.13 1.33 3.98
N LEU A 96 2.95 1.92 4.23
CA LEU A 96 2.82 3.31 4.67
C LEU A 96 3.50 3.59 6.00
N ILE A 97 3.37 2.68 6.97
CA ILE A 97 4.01 2.85 8.29
C ILE A 97 5.53 2.88 8.14
N TRP A 98 6.09 2.01 7.30
CA TRP A 98 7.53 2.02 7.02
C TRP A 98 7.96 3.32 6.34
N MET A 99 7.23 3.79 5.33
CA MET A 99 7.52 5.05 4.66
C MET A 99 7.42 6.26 5.60
N CYS A 100 6.36 6.35 6.40
CA CYS A 100 6.17 7.45 7.34
C CYS A 100 7.23 7.45 8.44
N TRP A 101 7.71 6.28 8.87
CA TRP A 101 8.88 6.18 9.74
C TRP A 101 10.15 6.69 9.06
N HIS A 102 10.41 6.25 7.83
CA HIS A 102 11.59 6.65 7.06
C HIS A 102 11.67 8.18 6.87
N GLU A 103 10.52 8.82 6.65
CA GLU A 103 10.39 10.24 6.31
C GLU A 103 10.18 11.12 7.56
N GLY A 104 10.23 10.55 8.77
CA GLY A 104 10.11 11.30 10.03
C GLY A 104 8.69 11.77 10.39
N ILE A 105 7.68 11.31 9.66
CA ILE A 105 6.25 11.57 9.90
C ILE A 105 5.74 10.76 11.08
N LEU A 106 6.20 9.51 11.25
CA LEU A 106 5.74 8.65 12.34
C LEU A 106 6.33 9.14 13.68
N LYS A 107 5.45 9.35 14.67
CA LYS A 107 5.80 9.67 16.05
C LYS A 107 6.55 8.48 16.68
N GLN A 108 7.72 8.76 17.27
CA GLN A 108 8.55 7.80 17.99
C GLN A 108 8.07 7.55 19.42
#